data_AF-A0A3M7B3U7-F1
#
_entry.id   AF-A0A3M7B3U7-F1
#
_cell.length_a   1.000
_cell.length_b   1.000
_cell.length_c   1.000
_cell.angle_alpha   90.00
_cell.angle_beta   90.00
_cell.angle_gamma   90.00
#
_symmetry.space_group_name_H-M   'P 1'
#
loop_
_entity.id
_entity.type
_entity.pdbx_description
1 polymer ?
#
loop_
_entity_poly.entity_id
_entity_poly.type
_entity_poly.pdbx_seq_one_letter_code
_entity_poly.pdbx_strand_id
1 'polypeptide(L)'
;MPESRSNAPLVWIDCEMTGLDLSKDTIMSLACFITDAQLNLLDETGYECVLQHSQEQLNAMGEWCQNHHGASGLTQACLNCTTTAETAATELLEYIQKFIPDRKQGLLAGNT
;
A
#
# COMPACT_ATOMS: atom_id res chain seq x y z
N MET A 1 -24.64 23.13 -8.04
CA MET A 1 -25.08 21.80 -7.55
C MET A 1 -25.06 21.87 -6.04
N PRO A 2 -26.11 21.44 -5.31
CA PRO A 2 -25.99 21.37 -3.86
C PRO A 2 -24.89 20.35 -3.52
N GLU A 3 -23.92 20.74 -2.71
CA GLU A 3 -22.88 19.83 -2.27
C GLU A 3 -23.50 18.81 -1.29
N SER A 4 -23.68 17.58 -1.76
CA SER A 4 -24.07 16.46 -0.91
C SER A 4 -22.81 15.78 -0.37
N ARG A 5 -22.78 15.51 0.95
CA ARG A 5 -21.72 14.70 1.54
C ARG A 5 -21.71 13.31 0.89
N SER A 6 -20.53 12.86 0.47
CA SER A 6 -20.33 11.50 0.00
C SER A 6 -20.42 10.55 1.20
N ASN A 7 -21.13 9.44 1.02
CA ASN A 7 -21.13 8.32 1.97
C ASN A 7 -20.35 7.12 1.43
N ALA A 8 -19.50 7.35 0.41
CA ALA A 8 -18.65 6.32 -0.14
C ALA A 8 -17.67 5.80 0.93
N PRO A 9 -17.41 4.48 0.96
CA PRO A 9 -16.34 3.92 1.78
C PRO A 9 -14.97 4.45 1.33
N LEU A 10 -14.06 4.55 2.29
CA LEU A 10 -12.70 5.05 2.06
C LEU A 10 -11.72 3.88 2.06
N VAL A 11 -10.86 3.85 1.05
CA VAL A 11 -9.75 2.91 0.90
C VAL A 11 -8.49 3.65 1.32
N TRP A 12 -8.07 3.45 2.57
CA TRP A 12 -6.81 4.00 3.08
C TRP A 12 -5.68 3.12 2.58
N ILE A 13 -4.70 3.72 1.92
CA ILE A 13 -3.49 3.01 1.48
C ILE A 13 -2.25 3.80 1.88
N ASP A 14 -1.25 3.07 2.32
CA ASP A 14 0.11 3.58 2.53
C ASP A 14 1.10 2.64 1.86
N CYS A 15 2.13 3.22 1.24
CA CYS A 15 3.13 2.46 0.49
C CYS A 15 4.52 2.96 0.85
N GLU A 16 5.43 2.03 1.05
CA GLU A 16 6.87 2.30 1.13
C GLU A 16 7.49 1.98 -0.22
N MET A 17 8.38 2.84 -0.72
CA MET A 17 9.01 2.70 -2.03
C MET A 17 10.54 2.76 -1.93
N THR A 18 11.21 2.24 -2.95
CA THR A 18 12.68 2.34 -3.11
C THR A 18 13.17 3.77 -3.38
N GLY A 19 12.27 4.68 -3.76
CA GLY A 19 12.54 6.08 -4.07
C GLY A 19 11.32 6.78 -4.68
N LEU A 20 11.55 7.89 -5.38
CA LEU A 20 10.51 8.79 -5.91
C LEU A 20 10.48 8.87 -7.45
N ASP A 21 11.34 8.13 -8.13
CA ASP A 21 11.43 8.13 -9.59
C ASP A 21 10.58 7.00 -10.18
N LEU A 22 9.42 7.38 -10.72
CA LEU A 22 8.44 6.46 -11.32
C LEU A 22 9.01 5.58 -12.45
N SER A 23 10.14 5.94 -13.04
CA SER A 23 10.75 5.15 -14.12
C SER A 23 11.56 3.94 -13.64
N LYS A 24 11.95 3.92 -12.36
CA LYS A 24 12.85 2.90 -11.80
C LYS A 24 12.48 2.41 -10.40
N ASP A 25 11.82 3.24 -9.60
CA ASP A 25 11.52 2.94 -8.21
C ASP A 25 10.24 2.11 -8.08
N THR A 26 10.23 1.18 -7.13
CA THR A 26 9.16 0.20 -6.94
C THR A 26 8.65 0.18 -5.50
N ILE A 27 7.43 -0.32 -5.31
CA ILE A 27 6.79 -0.46 -3.98
C ILE A 27 7.44 -1.64 -3.25
N MET A 28 7.95 -1.39 -2.05
CA MET A 28 8.59 -2.35 -1.13
C MET A 28 7.60 -2.98 -0.17
N SER A 29 6.63 -2.22 0.32
CA SER A 29 5.53 -2.71 1.14
C SER A 29 4.31 -1.82 0.98
N LEU A 30 3.14 -2.36 1.31
CA LEU A 30 1.90 -1.59 1.38
C LEU A 30 1.00 -2.08 2.49
N ALA A 31 0.20 -1.16 3.01
CA ALA A 31 -0.86 -1.43 3.97
C ALA A 31 -2.17 -0.80 3.48
N CYS A 32 -3.29 -1.50 3.70
CA CYS A 32 -4.61 -1.05 3.29
C CYS A 32 -5.67 -1.31 4.36
N PHE A 33 -6.42 -0.26 4.69
CA PHE A 33 -7.52 -0.30 5.64
C PHE A 33 -8.77 0.31 5.02
N ILE A 34 -9.94 -0.23 5.35
CA ILE A 34 -11.22 0.28 4.85
C ILE A 34 -11.97 0.93 5.99
N THR A 35 -12.46 2.15 5.78
CA THR A 35 -13.39 2.82 6.70
C THR A 35 -14.71 3.16 6.03
N ASP A 36 -15.74 3.39 6.84
CA ASP A 36 -16.90 4.14 6.38
C ASP A 36 -16.56 5.64 6.21
N ALA A 37 -17.56 6.41 5.76
CA ALA A 37 -17.43 7.86 5.59
C ALA A 37 -17.33 8.66 6.91
N GLN A 38 -17.48 8.00 8.06
CA GLN A 38 -17.30 8.56 9.40
C GLN A 38 -15.97 8.14 10.03
N LEU A 39 -15.08 7.51 9.25
CA LEU A 39 -13.75 7.05 9.65
C LEU A 39 -13.76 5.87 10.64
N ASN A 40 -14.87 5.15 10.75
CA ASN A 40 -14.90 3.90 11.52
C ASN A 40 -14.28 2.77 10.69
N LEU A 41 -13.34 2.03 11.27
CA LEU A 41 -12.75 0.85 10.63
C LEU A 41 -13.82 -0.21 10.37
N LEU A 42 -13.81 -0.75 9.15
CA LEU A 42 -14.65 -1.90 8.77
C LEU A 42 -13.94 -3.24 9.01
N ASP A 43 -12.61 -3.20 9.14
CA ASP A 43 -11.74 -4.30 9.55
C ASP A 43 -10.58 -3.75 10.39
N GLU A 44 -10.40 -4.29 11.58
CA GLU A 44 -9.32 -3.93 12.50
C GLU A 44 -7.98 -4.53 12.09
N THR A 45 -7.99 -5.58 11.26
CA THR A 45 -6.76 -6.27 10.82
C THR A 45 -6.14 -5.60 9.61
N GLY A 46 -6.96 -5.20 8.65
CA GLY A 46 -6.49 -4.64 7.39
C GLY A 46 -5.83 -5.67 6.47
N TYR A 47 -5.19 -5.17 5.42
CA TYR A 47 -4.31 -5.93 4.54
C TYR A 47 -2.93 -5.30 4.53
N GLU A 48 -1.90 -6.07 4.85
CA GLU A 48 -0.51 -5.62 4.84
C GLU A 48 0.35 -6.61 4.05
N CYS A 49 1.29 -6.10 3.27
CA CYS A 49 2.16 -6.92 2.43
C CYS A 49 3.53 -6.30 2.26
N VAL A 50 4.57 -7.13 2.36
CA VAL A 50 5.94 -6.81 1.91
C VAL A 50 6.17 -7.47 0.55
N LEU A 51 6.89 -6.81 -0.35
CA LEU A 51 7.14 -7.27 -1.70
C LEU A 51 8.60 -7.70 -1.87
N GLN A 52 8.81 -8.78 -2.60
CA GLN A 52 10.16 -9.27 -2.90
C GLN A 52 10.95 -8.23 -3.70
N HIS A 53 12.23 -8.06 -3.35
CA HIS A 53 13.19 -7.25 -4.10
C HIS A 53 14.54 -7.96 -4.17
N SER A 54 15.24 -7.78 -5.29
CA SER A 54 16.61 -8.27 -5.42
C SER A 54 17.59 -7.36 -4.65
N GLN A 55 18.75 -7.92 -4.28
CA GLN A 55 19.80 -7.14 -3.62
C GLN A 55 20.27 -5.96 -4.48
N GLU A 56 20.32 -6.14 -5.81
CA GLU A 56 20.71 -5.10 -6.75
C GLU A 56 19.72 -3.92 -6.75
N GLN A 57 18.41 -4.21 -6.72
CA GLN A 57 17.37 -3.17 -6.64
C GLN A 57 17.48 -2.37 -5.34
N LEU A 58 17.66 -3.05 -4.21
CA LEU A 58 17.77 -2.42 -2.90
C LEU A 58 19.06 -1.59 -2.77
N ASN A 59 20.16 -2.04 -3.38
CA ASN A 59 21.42 -1.29 -3.40
C ASN A 59 21.36 -0.06 -4.32
N ALA A 60 20.43 -0.02 -5.28
CA ALA A 60 20.25 1.12 -6.19
C ALA A 60 19.43 2.26 -5.58
N MET A 61 18.85 2.06 -4.40
CA MET A 61 18.15 3.09 -3.64
C MET A 61 19.04 4.28 -3.30
N GLY A 62 18.46 5.46 -3.13
CA GLY A 62 19.19 6.61 -2.59
C GLY A 62 19.64 6.39 -1.14
N GLU A 63 20.68 7.10 -0.70
CA GLU A 63 21.27 6.96 0.65
C GLU A 63 20.21 7.07 1.77
N TRP A 64 19.27 8.01 1.64
CA TRP A 64 18.20 8.16 2.62
C TRP A 64 17.32 6.91 2.71
N CYS A 65 16.91 6.33 1.57
CA CYS A 65 16.06 5.13 1.54
C CYS A 65 16.81 3.91 2.08
N GLN A 66 18.10 3.74 1.74
CA GLN A 66 18.93 2.67 2.28
C GLN A 66 19.03 2.73 3.81
N ASN A 67 19.26 3.92 4.36
CA ASN A 67 19.34 4.13 5.81
C ASN A 67 17.99 3.95 6.49
N HIS A 68 16.92 4.53 5.93
CA HIS A 68 15.58 4.50 6.51
C HIS A 68 15.01 3.07 6.54
N HIS A 69 14.99 2.40 5.38
CA HIS A 69 14.46 1.04 5.25
C HIS A 69 15.38 -0.02 5.86
N GLY A 70 16.68 0.26 5.95
CA GLY A 70 17.62 -0.55 6.71
C GLY A 70 17.34 -0.51 8.21
N ALA A 71 17.08 0.69 8.77
CA ALA A 71 16.79 0.87 10.19
C ALA A 71 15.43 0.29 10.60
N SER A 72 14.41 0.33 9.72
CA SER A 72 13.10 -0.29 9.97
C SER A 72 13.11 -1.81 9.82
N GLY A 73 14.14 -2.38 9.19
CA GLY A 73 14.20 -3.80 8.85
C GLY A 73 13.47 -4.17 7.56
N LEU A 74 12.83 -3.22 6.87
CA LEU A 74 12.08 -3.44 5.65
C LEU A 74 12.98 -3.99 4.53
N THR A 75 14.21 -3.51 4.40
CA THR A 75 15.19 -4.01 3.42
C THR A 75 15.40 -5.52 3.57
N GLN A 76 15.59 -5.99 4.81
CA GLN A 76 15.78 -7.42 5.08
C GLN A 76 14.49 -8.22 4.87
N ALA A 77 13.34 -7.65 5.20
CA ALA A 77 12.04 -8.27 4.95
C ALA A 77 11.81 -8.47 3.45
N CYS A 78 12.15 -7.47 2.61
CA CYS A 78 12.04 -7.58 1.15
C CYS A 78 12.94 -8.68 0.56
N LEU A 79 14.17 -8.83 1.07
CA LEU A 79 15.09 -9.90 0.66
C LEU A 79 14.59 -11.31 1.02
N ASN A 80 13.87 -11.42 2.13
CA ASN A 80 13.32 -12.69 2.61
C ASN A 80 11.91 -12.99 2.06
N CYS A 81 11.28 -12.02 1.41
CA CYS A 81 9.93 -12.15 0.87
C CYS A 81 9.95 -12.80 -0.52
N THR A 82 8.85 -13.46 -0.87
CA THR A 82 8.62 -14.07 -2.18
C THR A 82 7.38 -13.51 -2.89
N THR A 83 6.62 -12.64 -2.22
CA THR A 83 5.40 -12.05 -2.78
C THR A 83 5.75 -11.09 -3.89
N THR A 84 5.20 -11.33 -5.08
CA THR A 84 5.34 -10.46 -6.25
C THR A 84 4.38 -9.28 -6.17
N ALA A 85 4.64 -8.23 -6.96
CA ALA A 85 3.70 -7.11 -7.07
C ALA A 85 2.34 -7.56 -7.63
N GLU A 86 2.32 -8.51 -8.57
CA GLU A 86 1.10 -9.05 -9.17
C GLU A 86 0.27 -9.83 -8.14
N THR A 87 0.94 -10.63 -7.30
CA THR A 87 0.29 -11.34 -6.19
C THR A 87 -0.30 -10.34 -5.20
N ALA A 88 0.52 -9.38 -4.73
CA ALA A 88 0.07 -8.38 -3.77
C ALA A 88 -1.10 -7.52 -4.31
N ALA A 89 -1.09 -7.18 -5.59
CA ALA A 89 -2.19 -6.43 -6.23
C ALA A 89 -3.48 -7.25 -6.30
N THR A 90 -3.38 -8.56 -6.56
CA THR A 90 -4.52 -9.47 -6.59
C THR A 90 -5.13 -9.60 -5.18
N GLU A 91 -4.30 -9.89 -4.19
CA GLU A 91 -4.72 -10.05 -2.78
C GLU A 91 -5.31 -8.75 -2.22
N LEU A 92 -4.70 -7.60 -2.53
CA LEU A 92 -5.23 -6.29 -2.16
C LEU A 92 -6.61 -6.04 -2.77
N LEU A 93 -6.79 -6.34 -4.06
CA LEU A 93 -8.08 -6.17 -4.73
C LEU A 93 -9.14 -7.09 -4.10
N GLU A 94 -8.80 -8.35 -3.83
CA GLU A 94 -9.69 -9.29 -3.15
C GLU A 94 -10.09 -8.79 -1.76
N TYR A 95 -9.16 -8.23 -1.00
CA TYR A 95 -9.44 -7.60 0.29
C TYR A 95 -10.41 -6.42 0.15
N ILE A 96 -10.14 -5.48 -0.75
CA ILE A 96 -11.00 -4.31 -0.99
C ILE A 96 -12.42 -4.74 -1.39
N GLN A 97 -12.54 -5.77 -2.24
CA GLN A 97 -13.83 -6.25 -2.76
C GLN A 97 -14.73 -6.90 -1.70
N LYS A 98 -14.17 -7.33 -0.55
CA LYS A 98 -14.98 -7.80 0.59
C LYS A 98 -15.90 -6.68 1.14
N PHE A 99 -15.47 -5.43 1.03
CA PHE A 99 -16.19 -4.25 1.56
C PHE A 99 -16.78 -3.39 0.45
N ILE A 100 -16.15 -3.38 -0.74
CA ILE A 100 -16.51 -2.52 -1.87
C ILE A 100 -16.59 -3.39 -3.15
N PRO A 101 -17.65 -4.20 -3.31
CA PRO A 101 -17.75 -5.15 -4.43
C PRO A 101 -17.94 -4.46 -5.79
N ASP A 102 -18.61 -3.30 -5.79
CA ASP A 102 -18.95 -2.57 -7.00
C ASP A 102 -17.84 -1.58 -7.41
N ARG A 103 -17.54 -1.57 -8.70
CA ARG A 103 -16.55 -0.66 -9.28
C ARG A 103 -16.96 0.81 -9.09
N LYS A 104 -15.95 1.67 -8.89
CA LYS A 104 -16.09 3.14 -8.79
C LYS A 104 -16.91 3.62 -7.58
N GLN A 105 -17.00 2.82 -6.52
CA GLN A 105 -17.64 3.22 -5.27
C GLN A 105 -16.65 3.70 -4.21
N GLY A 106 -15.49 3.03 -4.07
CA GLY A 106 -14.47 3.42 -3.10
C GLY A 106 -13.70 4.67 -3.50
N LEU A 107 -13.38 5.51 -2.51
CA LEU A 107 -12.49 6.66 -2.67
C LEU A 107 -11.13 6.35 -2.03
N LEU A 108 -10.05 6.65 -2.74
CA LEU A 108 -8.70 6.51 -2.19
C LEU A 108 -8.47 7.59 -1.13
N ALA A 109 -7.99 7.18 0.03
CA ALA A 109 -7.66 8.03 1.17
C ALA A 109 -6.21 7.78 1.59
N GLY A 110 -5.60 8.78 2.20
CA GLY A 110 -4.21 8.76 2.63
C GLY A 110 -3.86 10.08 3.30
N ASN A 111 -2.66 10.17 3.85
CA ASN A 111 -2.15 11.39 4.45
C ASN A 111 -1.55 12.33 3.38
N THR A 112 -1.50 13.63 3.68
CA THR A 112 -0.85 14.66 2.85
C THR A 112 0.50 15.06 3.41
#